data_AF-A0A9E1SSA0-F1
#
_entry.id   AF-A0A9E1SSA0-F1
#
_cell.length_a   1.000
_cell.length_b   1.000
_cell.length_c   1.000
_cell.angle_alpha   90.00
_cell.angle_beta   90.00
_cell.angle_gamma   90.00
#
_symmetry.space_group_name_H-M   'P 1'
#
loop_
_entity.id
_entity.type
_entity.pdbx_description
1 polymer ?
#
loop_
_entity_poly.entity_id
_entity_poly.type
_entity_poly.pdbx_seq_one_letter_code
_entity_poly.pdbx_strand_id
1 'polypeptide(L)'
;MYHQHMLKTRKFIIIFESLVQYSENGKYKNPDWYLYFFQLITENRTFDKLKHRLKSITLIIFNYDRCLEQFLIYSLILYYNIDKNEAVEAILNINIVHPYGQVGTLLNPSSNDFIEYGGNIDIQTLETISEAIYTFSETFGEDKKDLNLIHSKIIEADRIIFLGFAFHEMNMKLLTPPIDLTKKHFPEIYASAYGIEKAGQNIIRDNIFNIFKDRHYGVKEKEIIKENKINIHAAKCHEFFAYFLMGLKF
;
A
#
# COMPACT_ATOMS: atom_id res chain seq x y z
N MET A 1 23.18 30.39 13.82
CA MET A 1 22.80 29.00 14.14
C MET A 1 21.66 28.60 13.22
N TYR A 2 21.98 27.96 12.10
CA TYR A 2 20.99 27.50 11.12
C TYR A 2 20.12 26.41 11.74
N HIS A 3 18.82 26.68 11.86
CA HIS A 3 17.81 25.69 12.22
C HIS A 3 17.70 24.69 11.07
N GLN A 4 18.42 23.58 11.19
CA GLN A 4 18.22 22.39 10.39
C GLN A 4 16.90 21.78 10.85
N HIS A 5 15.78 22.25 10.27
CA HIS A 5 14.55 21.46 10.30
C HIS A 5 14.84 20.18 9.53
N MET A 6 15.27 19.14 10.25
CA MET A 6 15.15 17.76 9.81
C MET A 6 13.67 17.57 9.45
N LEU A 7 13.33 17.65 8.17
CA LEU A 7 12.04 17.24 7.67
C LEU A 7 11.90 15.78 8.08
N LYS A 8 11.13 15.54 9.15
CA LYS A 8 10.84 14.20 9.63
C LYS A 8 10.22 13.45 8.46
N THR A 9 10.93 12.45 7.93
CA THR A 9 10.45 11.66 6.80
C THR A 9 9.11 11.05 7.19
N ARG A 10 8.04 11.49 6.52
CA ARG A 10 6.69 10.97 6.78
C ARG A 10 6.63 9.50 6.38
N LYS A 11 5.98 8.67 7.17
CA LYS A 11 5.74 7.25 6.88
C LYS A 11 4.42 7.09 6.12
N PHE A 12 4.50 6.48 4.95
CA PHE A 12 3.38 6.33 4.02
C PHE A 12 2.98 4.88 3.88
N ILE A 13 1.67 4.63 3.90
CA ILE A 13 1.10 3.33 3.57
C ILE A 13 0.17 3.49 2.38
N ILE A 14 0.33 2.61 1.39
CA ILE A 14 -0.68 2.39 0.35
C ILE A 14 -1.27 0.99 0.57
N ILE A 15 -2.58 0.94 0.68
CA ILE A 15 -3.38 -0.27 0.81
C ILE A 15 -4.15 -0.45 -0.49
N PHE A 16 -3.92 -1.55 -1.18
CA PHE A 16 -4.46 -1.79 -2.51
C PHE A 16 -5.09 -3.16 -2.64
N GLU A 17 -6.27 -3.17 -3.26
CA GLU A 17 -6.98 -4.33 -3.75
C GLU A 17 -7.45 -4.03 -5.18
N SER A 18 -7.33 -4.98 -6.09
CA SER A 18 -7.87 -4.86 -7.44
C SER A 18 -9.25 -5.48 -7.43
N LEU A 19 -10.27 -4.62 -7.40
CA LEU A 19 -11.61 -5.06 -7.77
C LEU A 19 -11.61 -5.22 -9.29
N VAL A 20 -11.52 -6.47 -9.75
CA VAL A 20 -11.64 -6.80 -11.17
C VAL A 20 -13.01 -6.36 -11.65
N GLN A 21 -13.07 -5.18 -12.24
CA GLN A 21 -14.16 -4.78 -13.11
C GLN A 21 -13.66 -5.00 -14.53
N TYR A 22 -14.06 -6.14 -15.12
CA TYR A 22 -13.84 -6.42 -16.52
C TYR A 22 -14.27 -5.20 -17.35
N SER A 23 -13.33 -4.57 -18.06
CA SER A 23 -13.71 -3.65 -19.11
C SER A 23 -14.18 -4.49 -20.30
N GLU A 24 -15.43 -4.32 -20.72
CA GLU A 24 -16.04 -5.07 -21.83
C GLU A 24 -15.30 -4.94 -23.18
N ASN A 25 -14.25 -4.12 -23.28
CA ASN A 25 -13.67 -3.71 -24.57
C ASN A 25 -12.14 -3.83 -24.71
N GLY A 26 -11.43 -4.52 -23.79
CA GLY A 26 -10.00 -4.87 -23.98
C GLY A 26 -9.02 -3.71 -24.25
N LYS A 27 -9.42 -2.46 -24.01
CA LYS A 27 -8.60 -1.26 -24.20
C LYS A 27 -8.34 -0.62 -22.84
N TYR A 28 -7.11 -0.76 -22.33
CA TYR A 28 -6.62 0.00 -21.18
C TYR A 28 -6.69 1.49 -21.52
N LYS A 29 -7.66 2.21 -20.95
CA LYS A 29 -8.04 3.55 -21.41
C LYS A 29 -7.57 4.70 -20.54
N ASN A 30 -6.73 4.48 -19.52
CA ASN A 30 -6.13 5.55 -18.71
C ASN A 30 -4.76 5.12 -18.19
N PRO A 31 -3.84 6.06 -17.87
CA PRO A 31 -2.66 5.72 -17.09
C PRO A 31 -3.14 5.12 -15.76
N ASP A 32 -2.67 3.91 -15.47
CA ASP A 32 -2.92 3.28 -14.18
C ASP A 32 -2.37 4.19 -13.06
N TRP A 33 -2.97 4.12 -11.88
CA TRP A 33 -2.51 4.89 -10.71
C TRP A 33 -1.05 4.60 -10.37
N TYR A 34 -0.52 3.46 -10.83
CA TYR A 34 0.90 3.09 -10.78
C TYR A 34 1.81 4.20 -11.34
N LEU A 35 1.44 4.85 -12.45
CA LEU A 35 2.24 5.93 -13.04
C LEU A 35 2.27 7.16 -12.14
N TYR A 36 1.14 7.56 -11.58
CA TYR A 36 1.07 8.70 -10.65
C TYR A 36 1.86 8.42 -9.37
N PHE A 37 1.74 7.20 -8.83
CA PHE A 37 2.54 6.77 -7.70
C PHE A 37 4.04 6.85 -8.03
N PHE A 38 4.46 6.32 -9.18
CA PHE A 38 5.85 6.37 -9.64
C PHE A 38 6.37 7.80 -9.80
N GLN A 39 5.59 8.69 -10.40
CA GLN A 39 5.93 10.10 -10.53
C GLN A 39 6.11 10.75 -9.16
N LEU A 40 5.22 10.48 -8.21
CA LEU A 40 5.29 11.05 -6.86
C LEU A 40 6.53 10.58 -6.09
N ILE A 41 6.90 9.30 -6.18
CA ILE A 41 8.08 8.79 -5.48
C ILE A 41 9.39 9.25 -6.14
N THR A 42 9.41 9.44 -7.46
CA THR A 42 10.60 9.87 -8.21
C THR A 42 10.76 11.39 -8.34
N GLU A 43 9.72 12.18 -8.02
CA GLU A 43 9.69 13.63 -8.19
C GLU A 43 10.94 14.30 -7.57
N ASN A 44 11.74 14.95 -8.43
CA ASN A 44 12.96 15.69 -8.08
C ASN A 44 13.97 14.89 -7.24
N ARG A 45 14.21 13.63 -7.59
CA ARG A 45 15.20 12.77 -6.91
C ARG A 45 16.19 12.15 -7.87
N THR A 46 17.42 12.01 -7.39
CA THR A 46 18.41 11.11 -7.96
C THR A 46 18.11 9.68 -7.49
N PHE A 47 18.67 8.68 -8.18
CA PHE A 47 18.47 7.28 -7.82
C PHE A 47 18.88 6.95 -6.37
N ASP A 48 20.02 7.46 -5.90
CA ASP A 48 20.45 7.25 -4.51
C ASP A 48 19.47 7.86 -3.49
N LYS A 49 18.99 9.08 -3.75
CA LYS A 49 18.02 9.74 -2.87
C LYS A 49 16.66 9.05 -2.91
N LEU A 50 16.30 8.43 -4.03
CA LEU A 50 15.10 7.62 -4.14
C LEU A 50 15.16 6.42 -3.19
N LYS A 51 16.27 5.66 -3.16
CA LYS A 51 16.43 4.50 -2.26
C LYS A 51 16.11 4.86 -0.81
N HIS A 52 16.51 6.05 -0.35
CA HIS A 52 16.16 6.55 0.99
C HIS A 52 14.68 6.85 1.17
N ARG A 53 14.01 7.43 0.17
CA ARG A 53 12.56 7.70 0.21
C ARG A 53 11.74 6.41 0.22
N LEU A 54 12.18 5.38 -0.53
CA LEU A 54 11.48 4.10 -0.56
C LEU A 54 11.36 3.45 0.82
N LYS A 55 12.34 3.67 1.72
CA LYS A 55 12.31 3.18 3.11
C LYS A 55 11.15 3.70 3.96
N SER A 56 10.57 4.84 3.59
CA SER A 56 9.40 5.41 4.29
C SER A 56 8.08 4.95 3.72
N ILE A 57 8.08 4.07 2.72
CA ILE A 57 6.90 3.55 2.05
C ILE A 57 6.66 2.11 2.51
N THR A 58 5.41 1.84 2.83
CA THR A 58 4.87 0.49 3.02
C THR A 58 3.75 0.28 1.99
N LEU A 59 3.77 -0.86 1.31
CA LEU A 59 2.70 -1.31 0.43
C LEU A 59 2.04 -2.52 1.07
N ILE A 60 0.74 -2.46 1.30
CA ILE A 60 -0.07 -3.60 1.75
C ILE A 60 -0.96 -3.98 0.58
N ILE A 61 -0.64 -5.08 -0.09
CA ILE A 61 -1.23 -5.47 -1.37
C ILE A 61 -2.03 -6.75 -1.17
N PHE A 62 -3.35 -6.65 -1.32
CA PHE A 62 -4.26 -7.79 -1.16
C PHE A 62 -4.35 -8.66 -2.43
N ASN A 63 -3.74 -8.22 -3.53
CA ASN A 63 -3.67 -8.99 -4.77
C ASN A 63 -2.47 -9.93 -4.78
N TYR A 64 -2.63 -11.04 -5.51
CA TYR A 64 -1.59 -12.05 -5.70
C TYR A 64 -0.68 -11.80 -6.91
N ASP A 65 -1.10 -10.93 -7.84
CA ASP A 65 -0.57 -10.86 -9.22
C ASP A 65 0.82 -10.23 -9.37
N ARG A 66 1.31 -9.48 -8.37
CA ARG A 66 2.62 -8.82 -8.33
C ARG A 66 2.83 -7.78 -9.43
N CYS A 67 1.72 -7.28 -10.01
CA CYS A 67 1.75 -6.33 -11.12
C CYS A 67 2.45 -5.02 -10.76
N LEU A 68 2.26 -4.55 -9.53
CA LEU A 68 2.83 -3.28 -9.06
C LEU A 68 4.35 -3.38 -8.92
N GLU A 69 4.85 -4.46 -8.35
CA GLU A 69 6.27 -4.76 -8.18
C GLU A 69 6.96 -4.82 -9.53
N GLN A 70 6.38 -5.57 -10.47
CA GLN A 70 6.89 -5.68 -11.84
C GLN A 70 6.90 -4.33 -12.55
N PHE A 71 5.82 -3.56 -12.42
CA PHE A 71 5.74 -2.21 -12.96
C PHE A 71 6.83 -1.30 -12.39
N LEU A 72 7.05 -1.33 -11.07
CA LEU A 72 8.04 -0.49 -10.40
C LEU A 72 9.47 -0.85 -10.83
N ILE A 73 9.80 -2.14 -10.94
CA ILE A 73 11.11 -2.60 -11.41
C ILE A 73 11.39 -2.06 -12.82
N TYR A 74 10.47 -2.29 -13.77
CA TYR A 74 10.66 -1.81 -15.15
C TYR A 74 10.67 -0.28 -15.25
N SER A 75 9.84 0.40 -14.47
CA SER A 75 9.79 1.87 -14.47
C SER A 75 11.10 2.46 -13.96
N LEU A 76 11.75 1.86 -12.96
CA LEU A 76 13.06 2.29 -12.48
C LEU A 76 14.17 2.07 -13.51
N ILE A 77 14.19 0.90 -14.15
CA ILE A 77 15.14 0.58 -15.23
C ILE A 77 15.05 1.64 -16.33
N LEU A 78 13.84 1.92 -16.82
CA LEU A 78 13.63 2.87 -17.91
C LEU A 78 13.92 4.32 -17.50
N TYR A 79 13.52 4.72 -16.29
CA TYR A 79 13.62 6.12 -15.86
C TYR A 79 15.03 6.52 -15.44
N TYR A 80 15.75 5.65 -14.74
CA TYR A 80 17.13 5.92 -14.27
C TYR A 80 18.21 5.32 -15.17
N ASN A 81 17.83 4.52 -16.18
CA ASN A 81 18.77 3.81 -17.07
C ASN A 81 19.76 2.93 -16.28
N ILE A 82 19.21 2.10 -15.38
CA ILE A 82 19.93 1.17 -14.50
C ILE A 82 19.62 -0.27 -14.87
N ASP A 83 20.39 -1.23 -14.34
CA ASP A 83 20.10 -2.64 -14.57
C ASP A 83 18.98 -3.19 -13.67
N LYS A 84 18.53 -4.43 -13.97
CA LYS A 84 17.46 -5.10 -13.23
C LYS A 84 17.82 -5.36 -11.76
N ASN A 85 19.08 -5.67 -11.47
CA ASN A 85 19.53 -5.96 -10.10
C ASN A 85 19.48 -4.69 -9.26
N GLU A 86 19.97 -3.56 -9.78
CA GLU A 86 19.90 -2.27 -9.11
C GLU A 86 18.45 -1.83 -8.84
N ALA A 87 17.55 -2.06 -9.81
CA ALA A 87 16.13 -1.77 -9.65
C ALA A 87 15.49 -2.65 -8.56
N VAL A 88 15.76 -3.95 -8.56
CA VAL A 88 15.28 -4.87 -7.52
C VAL A 88 15.81 -4.47 -6.14
N GLU A 89 17.10 -4.15 -6.02
CA GLU A 89 17.70 -3.65 -4.78
C GLU A 89 17.03 -2.36 -4.28
N ALA A 90 16.66 -1.46 -5.19
CA ALA A 90 15.91 -0.27 -4.83
C ALA A 90 14.52 -0.63 -4.28
N ILE A 91 13.78 -1.52 -4.96
CA ILE A 91 12.43 -1.94 -4.52
C ILE A 91 12.45 -2.69 -3.19
N LEU A 92 13.52 -3.43 -2.88
CA LEU A 92 13.72 -4.06 -1.57
C LEU A 92 13.76 -3.04 -0.40
N ASN A 93 13.92 -1.75 -0.67
CA ASN A 93 13.80 -0.72 0.37
C ASN A 93 12.34 -0.40 0.75
N ILE A 94 11.36 -0.81 -0.07
CA ILE A 94 9.93 -0.66 0.23
C ILE A 94 9.50 -1.83 1.13
N ASN A 95 8.73 -1.55 2.18
CA ASN A 95 8.09 -2.62 2.96
C ASN A 95 6.86 -3.13 2.20
N ILE A 96 7.01 -4.17 1.39
CA ILE A 96 5.89 -4.78 0.64
C ILE A 96 5.37 -5.98 1.43
N VAL A 97 4.07 -5.97 1.72
CA VAL A 97 3.39 -7.04 2.46
C VAL A 97 2.17 -7.51 1.67
N HIS A 98 2.07 -8.82 1.47
CA HIS A 98 0.88 -9.46 0.91
C HIS A 98 0.13 -10.22 2.00
N PRO A 99 -0.96 -9.67 2.57
CA PRO A 99 -1.62 -10.28 3.73
C PRO A 99 -2.11 -11.71 3.48
N TYR A 100 -2.51 -12.01 2.25
CA TYR A 100 -2.96 -13.34 1.82
C TYR A 100 -1.90 -14.13 1.06
N GLY A 101 -0.65 -13.66 1.07
CA GLY A 101 0.43 -14.27 0.30
C GLY A 101 0.44 -13.85 -1.17
N GLN A 102 1.30 -14.46 -1.96
CA GLN A 102 1.58 -14.06 -3.34
C GLN A 102 2.01 -15.27 -4.19
N VAL A 103 1.90 -15.16 -5.52
CA VAL A 103 2.32 -16.24 -6.44
C VAL A 103 3.84 -16.27 -6.68
N GLY A 104 4.64 -16.30 -5.60
CA GLY A 104 6.10 -16.29 -5.60
C GLY A 104 6.72 -14.87 -5.60
N THR A 105 7.98 -14.71 -5.23
CA THR A 105 8.64 -13.39 -5.18
C THR A 105 9.26 -12.98 -6.53
N LEU A 106 9.30 -11.68 -6.82
CA LEU A 106 10.07 -11.09 -7.92
C LEU A 106 11.41 -10.49 -7.46
N LEU A 107 11.63 -10.37 -6.15
CA LEU A 107 12.68 -9.54 -5.58
C LEU A 107 13.92 -10.32 -5.12
N ASN A 108 13.88 -11.65 -5.17
CA ASN A 108 15.02 -12.48 -4.77
C ASN A 108 15.21 -13.66 -5.73
N PRO A 109 15.95 -13.48 -6.85
CA PRO A 109 16.17 -14.52 -7.85
C PRO A 109 16.81 -15.82 -7.33
N SER A 110 17.50 -15.74 -6.20
CA SER A 110 18.17 -16.89 -5.57
C SER A 110 17.26 -17.68 -4.62
N SER A 111 16.02 -17.24 -4.42
CA SER A 111 15.07 -17.87 -3.50
C SER A 111 14.28 -18.98 -4.17
N ASN A 112 13.92 -20.01 -3.41
CA ASN A 112 13.11 -21.12 -3.90
C ASN A 112 11.66 -20.70 -4.25
N ASP A 113 11.21 -19.55 -3.76
CA ASP A 113 9.91 -18.95 -4.07
C ASP A 113 9.99 -17.94 -5.23
N PHE A 114 11.12 -17.79 -5.91
CA PHE A 114 11.26 -16.87 -7.04
C PHE A 114 10.51 -17.38 -8.27
N ILE A 115 9.63 -16.54 -8.82
CA ILE A 115 8.88 -16.85 -10.04
C ILE A 115 8.91 -15.64 -10.96
N GLU A 116 9.50 -15.79 -12.14
CA GLU A 116 9.49 -14.72 -13.15
C GLU A 116 8.05 -14.34 -13.51
N TYR A 117 7.80 -13.04 -13.65
CA TYR A 117 6.49 -12.53 -14.03
C TYR A 117 6.13 -13.00 -15.45
N GLY A 118 5.01 -13.72 -15.59
CA GLY A 118 4.62 -14.32 -16.87
C GLY A 118 5.48 -15.50 -17.33
N GLY A 119 6.33 -16.03 -16.43
CA GLY A 119 7.14 -17.22 -16.70
C GLY A 119 6.30 -18.51 -16.78
N ASN A 120 6.88 -19.53 -17.42
CA ASN A 120 6.30 -20.88 -17.41
C ASN A 120 6.60 -21.57 -16.08
N ILE A 121 5.63 -22.31 -15.55
CA ILE A 121 5.70 -22.96 -14.24
C ILE A 121 5.47 -24.45 -14.43
N ASP A 122 6.26 -25.29 -13.78
CA ASP A 122 6.02 -26.75 -13.71
C ASP A 122 5.10 -27.11 -12.53
N ILE A 123 4.71 -28.38 -12.45
CA ILE A 123 3.74 -28.86 -11.45
C ILE A 123 4.31 -28.74 -10.04
N GLN A 124 5.59 -29.07 -9.84
CA GLN A 124 6.24 -29.03 -8.54
C GLN A 124 6.34 -27.59 -8.00
N THR A 125 6.65 -26.65 -8.89
CA THR A 125 6.71 -25.23 -8.57
C THR A 125 5.32 -24.68 -8.28
N LEU A 126 4.29 -25.14 -9.00
CA LEU A 126 2.89 -24.75 -8.74
C LEU A 126 2.41 -25.20 -7.35
N GLU A 127 2.73 -26.42 -6.94
CA GLU A 127 2.43 -26.92 -5.59
C GLU A 127 3.08 -26.01 -4.53
N THR A 128 4.37 -25.71 -4.69
CA THR A 128 5.12 -24.82 -3.79
C THR A 128 4.50 -23.42 -3.70
N ILE A 129 4.11 -22.83 -4.82
CA ILE A 129 3.46 -21.51 -4.84
C ILE A 129 2.09 -21.55 -4.17
N SER A 130 1.33 -22.63 -4.35
CA SER A 130 -0.01 -22.75 -3.78
C SER A 130 -0.01 -22.71 -2.25
N GLU A 131 1.04 -23.24 -1.62
CA GLU A 131 1.25 -23.18 -0.16
C GLU A 131 1.56 -21.76 0.33
N ALA A 132 2.04 -20.88 -0.55
CA ALA A 132 2.32 -19.48 -0.27
C ALA A 132 1.08 -18.58 -0.41
N ILE A 133 -0.10 -19.15 -0.69
CA ILE A 133 -1.39 -18.46 -0.70
C ILE A 133 -2.14 -18.82 0.58
N TYR A 134 -2.37 -17.83 1.43
CA TYR A 134 -3.00 -18.02 2.72
C TYR A 134 -4.51 -17.79 2.67
N THR A 135 -5.25 -18.72 3.25
CA THR A 135 -6.64 -18.51 3.62
C THR A 135 -6.75 -17.56 4.81
N PHE A 136 -7.93 -16.96 4.99
CA PHE A 136 -8.18 -16.04 6.09
C PHE A 136 -7.87 -16.64 7.47
N SER A 137 -8.31 -17.87 7.73
CA SER A 137 -8.04 -18.57 9.00
C SER A 137 -6.55 -18.74 9.28
N GLU A 138 -5.77 -18.98 8.23
CA GLU A 138 -4.32 -19.10 8.36
C GLU A 138 -3.66 -17.75 8.63
N THR A 139 -4.28 -16.65 8.19
CA THR A 139 -3.72 -15.29 8.33
C THR A 139 -3.82 -14.73 9.76
N PHE A 140 -4.69 -15.28 10.60
CA PHE A 140 -4.94 -14.84 11.99
C PHE A 140 -4.27 -15.71 13.07
N GLY A 141 -3.36 -16.61 12.70
CA GLY A 141 -2.57 -17.40 13.67
C GLY A 141 -1.56 -16.55 14.46
N GLU A 142 -1.25 -16.96 15.69
CA GLU A 142 -0.50 -16.18 16.70
C GLU A 142 0.97 -15.87 16.34
N ASP A 143 1.55 -16.53 15.31
CA ASP A 143 2.97 -16.43 14.96
C ASP A 143 3.28 -15.76 13.60
N LYS A 144 2.31 -15.08 12.97
CA LYS A 144 2.55 -14.46 11.65
C LYS A 144 3.28 -13.12 11.75
N LYS A 145 4.58 -13.14 11.44
CA LYS A 145 5.47 -11.97 11.31
C LYS A 145 4.87 -10.84 10.45
N ASP A 146 4.12 -11.18 9.41
CA ASP A 146 3.49 -10.21 8.52
C ASP A 146 2.35 -9.43 9.19
N LEU A 147 1.55 -10.06 10.05
CA LEU A 147 0.46 -9.38 10.76
C LEU A 147 1.03 -8.36 11.76
N ASN A 148 2.05 -8.76 12.52
CA ASN A 148 2.77 -7.87 13.44
C ASN A 148 3.44 -6.71 12.69
N LEU A 149 4.01 -6.98 11.50
CA LEU A 149 4.58 -5.94 10.65
C LEU A 149 3.51 -4.96 10.15
N ILE A 150 2.39 -5.46 9.61
CA ILE A 150 1.25 -4.63 9.18
C ILE A 150 0.81 -3.74 10.33
N HIS A 151 0.61 -4.31 11.51
CA HIS A 151 0.14 -3.58 12.67
C HIS A 151 1.11 -2.51 13.13
N SER A 152 2.40 -2.85 13.21
CA SER A 152 3.48 -1.90 13.50
C SER A 152 3.49 -0.75 12.50
N LYS A 153 3.43 -1.03 11.18
CA LYS A 153 3.45 0.01 10.15
C LYS A 153 2.22 0.90 10.24
N ILE A 154 1.03 0.32 10.40
CA ILE A 154 -0.23 1.06 10.54
C ILE A 154 -0.18 1.99 11.74
N ILE A 155 0.25 1.49 12.90
CA ILE A 155 0.46 2.30 14.09
C ILE A 155 1.42 3.43 13.78
N GLU A 156 2.54 3.17 13.09
CA GLU A 156 3.61 4.13 12.82
C GLU A 156 3.30 5.20 11.75
N ALA A 157 2.34 4.96 10.87
CA ALA A 157 2.06 5.79 9.71
C ALA A 157 1.69 7.24 10.06
N ASP A 158 2.13 8.17 9.21
CA ASP A 158 1.64 9.55 9.19
C ASP A 158 0.55 9.73 8.11
N ARG A 159 0.57 8.89 7.08
CA ARG A 159 -0.40 8.88 5.98
C ARG A 159 -0.75 7.48 5.52
N ILE A 160 -2.04 7.22 5.31
CA ILE A 160 -2.59 5.96 4.80
C ILE A 160 -3.47 6.25 3.59
N ILE A 161 -3.26 5.52 2.50
CA ILE A 161 -3.99 5.69 1.24
C ILE A 161 -4.64 4.35 0.87
N PHE A 162 -5.96 4.32 0.74
CA PHE A 162 -6.72 3.16 0.26
C PHE A 162 -7.06 3.33 -1.22
N LEU A 163 -6.71 2.35 -2.05
CA LEU A 163 -6.92 2.37 -3.50
C LEU A 163 -7.63 1.09 -3.94
N GLY A 164 -8.71 1.22 -4.73
CA GLY A 164 -9.45 0.07 -5.25
C GLY A 164 -10.01 -0.86 -4.16
N PHE A 165 -10.08 -0.41 -2.92
CA PHE A 165 -10.32 -1.24 -1.76
C PHE A 165 -11.82 -1.31 -1.43
N ALA A 166 -12.36 -2.52 -1.25
CA ALA A 166 -13.80 -2.69 -0.99
C ALA A 166 -14.21 -2.46 0.46
N PHE A 167 -13.25 -2.31 1.39
CA PHE A 167 -13.50 -2.15 2.83
C PHE A 167 -14.28 -3.33 3.43
N HIS A 168 -14.08 -4.54 2.89
CA HIS A 168 -14.63 -5.76 3.48
C HIS A 168 -14.21 -5.92 4.94
N GLU A 169 -15.15 -6.32 5.80
CA GLU A 169 -14.96 -6.46 7.25
C GLU A 169 -13.71 -7.28 7.60
N MET A 170 -13.48 -8.34 6.82
CA MET A 170 -12.36 -9.25 6.94
C MET A 170 -10.99 -8.54 6.76
N ASN A 171 -10.85 -7.78 5.68
CA ASN A 171 -9.62 -7.02 5.38
C ASN A 171 -9.45 -5.88 6.41
N MET A 172 -10.54 -5.23 6.81
CA MET A 172 -10.51 -4.20 7.84
C MET A 172 -10.03 -4.77 9.18
N LYS A 173 -10.54 -5.93 9.59
CA LYS A 173 -10.10 -6.63 10.83
C LYS A 173 -8.62 -6.99 10.78
N LEU A 174 -8.10 -7.37 9.61
CA LEU A 174 -6.68 -7.66 9.43
C LEU A 174 -5.82 -6.42 9.65
N LEU A 175 -6.26 -5.28 9.10
CA LEU A 175 -5.57 -3.99 9.20
C LEU A 175 -5.70 -3.32 10.58
N THR A 176 -6.30 -3.98 11.56
CA THR A 176 -6.73 -3.38 12.82
C THR A 176 -5.73 -3.76 13.94
N PRO A 177 -4.74 -2.90 14.29
CA PRO A 177 -3.59 -3.27 15.13
C PRO A 177 -3.85 -3.10 16.62
N PRO A 178 -3.61 -4.04 17.57
CA PRO A 178 -4.09 -4.08 18.97
C PRO A 178 -4.59 -2.77 19.64
N ILE A 179 -4.28 -2.41 20.89
CA ILE A 179 -4.52 -1.05 21.39
C ILE A 179 -3.16 -0.53 21.83
N ASP A 180 -2.74 0.61 21.28
CA ASP A 180 -1.47 1.24 21.63
C ASP A 180 -1.71 2.61 22.24
N LEU A 181 -1.72 2.67 23.58
CA LEU A 181 -1.95 3.91 24.32
C LEU A 181 -0.74 4.87 24.27
N THR A 182 0.39 4.46 23.69
CA THR A 182 1.61 5.27 23.65
C THR A 182 1.60 6.28 22.50
N LYS A 183 0.84 6.01 21.42
CA LYS A 183 0.83 6.85 20.23
C LYS A 183 -0.37 7.80 20.22
N LYS A 184 -0.08 9.10 20.22
CA LYS A 184 -1.09 10.18 20.31
C LYS A 184 -1.45 10.82 18.96
N HIS A 185 -1.15 10.19 17.84
CA HIS A 185 -1.32 10.80 16.51
C HIS A 185 -2.26 9.98 15.63
N PHE A 186 -3.30 10.64 15.12
CA PHE A 186 -4.20 10.10 14.10
C PHE A 186 -3.65 10.41 12.69
N PRO A 187 -3.43 9.39 11.82
CA PRO A 187 -2.83 9.59 10.50
C PRO A 187 -3.74 10.37 9.54
N GLU A 188 -3.17 10.98 8.51
CA GLU A 188 -3.95 11.47 7.37
C GLU A 188 -4.39 10.29 6.51
N ILE A 189 -5.69 10.13 6.31
CA ILE A 189 -6.27 9.02 5.58
C ILE A 189 -6.90 9.54 4.29
N TYR A 190 -6.56 8.88 3.18
CA TYR A 190 -7.16 9.12 1.88
C TYR A 190 -7.72 7.81 1.33
N ALA A 191 -8.90 7.84 0.72
CA ALA A 191 -9.53 6.64 0.17
C ALA A 191 -10.23 6.93 -1.16
N SER A 192 -9.90 6.15 -2.19
CA SER A 192 -10.71 6.03 -3.39
C SER A 192 -11.93 5.15 -3.08
N ALA A 193 -13.11 5.65 -3.41
CA ALA A 193 -14.40 4.99 -3.16
C ALA A 193 -15.25 4.94 -4.45
N TYR A 194 -14.60 4.70 -5.60
CA TYR A 194 -15.29 4.59 -6.88
C TYR A 194 -16.39 3.53 -6.82
N GLY A 195 -17.58 3.86 -7.33
CA GLY A 195 -18.74 2.96 -7.31
C GLY A 195 -19.44 2.82 -5.96
N ILE A 196 -18.98 3.52 -4.91
CA ILE A 196 -19.62 3.50 -3.58
C ILE A 196 -20.50 4.73 -3.41
N GLU A 197 -21.77 4.53 -3.09
CA GLU A 197 -22.73 5.60 -2.85
C GLU A 197 -22.37 6.44 -1.61
N LYS A 198 -22.91 7.67 -1.52
CA LYS A 198 -22.61 8.59 -0.40
C LYS A 198 -22.91 7.99 0.98
N ALA A 199 -24.00 7.23 1.11
CA ALA A 199 -24.33 6.56 2.37
C ALA A 199 -23.25 5.52 2.74
N GLY A 200 -22.79 4.73 1.77
CA GLY A 200 -21.68 3.79 1.96
C GLY A 200 -20.36 4.49 2.30
N GLN A 201 -20.07 5.64 1.70
CA GLN A 201 -18.88 6.43 2.03
C GLN A 201 -18.88 6.92 3.49
N ASN A 202 -20.03 7.28 4.04
CA ASN A 202 -20.15 7.66 5.46
C ASN A 202 -19.90 6.47 6.38
N ILE A 203 -20.44 5.28 6.04
CA ILE A 203 -20.18 4.05 6.78
C ILE A 203 -18.68 3.70 6.75
N ILE A 204 -18.04 3.80 5.58
CA ILE A 204 -16.59 3.56 5.46
C ILE A 204 -15.80 4.56 6.30
N ARG A 205 -16.16 5.84 6.26
CA ARG A 205 -15.54 6.87 7.11
C ARG A 205 -15.65 6.52 8.58
N ASP A 206 -16.81 6.07 9.03
CA ASP A 206 -17.06 5.70 10.42
C ASP A 206 -16.26 4.46 10.81
N ASN A 207 -16.20 3.44 9.95
CA ASN A 207 -15.43 2.23 10.17
C ASN A 207 -13.93 2.52 10.27
N ILE A 208 -13.38 3.30 9.32
CA ILE A 208 -12.00 3.78 9.37
C ILE A 208 -11.78 4.53 10.69
N PHE A 209 -12.62 5.52 10.98
CA PHE A 209 -12.48 6.32 12.19
C PHE A 209 -12.47 5.44 13.45
N ASN A 210 -13.36 4.46 13.55
CA ASN A 210 -13.44 3.56 14.71
C ASN A 210 -12.18 2.68 14.85
N ILE A 211 -11.61 2.20 13.75
CA ILE A 211 -10.36 1.43 13.79
C ILE A 211 -9.21 2.26 14.36
N PHE A 212 -9.12 3.53 13.99
CA PHE A 212 -7.98 4.38 14.37
C PHE A 212 -8.20 5.20 15.66
N LYS A 213 -9.45 5.53 16.04
CA LYS A 213 -9.75 6.40 17.20
C LYS A 213 -9.43 5.71 18.54
N ASP A 214 -9.80 4.45 18.70
CA ASP A 214 -9.72 3.73 19.99
C ASP A 214 -8.27 3.38 20.36
N ARG A 215 -7.36 3.62 19.42
CA ARG A 215 -5.96 3.19 19.44
C ARG A 215 -4.99 4.37 19.47
N HIS A 216 -5.52 5.60 19.47
CA HIS A 216 -4.74 6.82 19.62
C HIS A 216 -5.30 7.65 20.78
N TYR A 217 -4.94 7.23 22.00
CA TYR A 217 -5.47 7.80 23.24
C TYR A 217 -5.06 9.27 23.42
N GLY A 218 -6.03 10.13 23.76
CA GLY A 218 -5.79 11.52 24.13
C GLY A 218 -5.95 12.56 23.01
N VAL A 219 -6.25 12.14 21.78
CA VAL A 219 -6.73 13.10 20.77
C VAL A 219 -8.20 13.40 21.08
N LYS A 220 -8.52 14.65 21.42
CA LYS A 220 -9.92 15.01 21.68
C LYS A 220 -10.71 14.76 20.39
N GLU A 221 -11.88 14.13 20.49
CA GLU A 221 -12.80 13.92 19.36
C GLU A 221 -13.12 15.23 18.61
N LYS A 222 -13.01 16.37 19.31
CA LYS A 222 -13.13 17.72 18.73
C LYS A 222 -11.91 18.21 17.92
N GLU A 223 -10.71 17.66 18.15
CA GLU A 223 -9.49 17.95 17.38
C GLU A 223 -9.38 17.07 16.11
N ILE A 224 -9.94 15.86 16.16
CA ILE A 224 -10.22 15.06 14.96
C ILE A 224 -11.52 15.57 14.37
N ILE A 225 -11.51 16.73 13.70
CA ILE A 225 -12.61 17.05 12.81
C ILE A 225 -12.63 15.93 11.77
N LYS A 226 -13.62 15.03 11.91
CA LYS A 226 -13.80 13.76 11.17
C LYS A 226 -13.67 13.93 9.65
N GLU A 227 -13.89 15.14 9.15
CA GLU A 227 -13.83 15.52 7.74
C GLU A 227 -12.42 15.90 7.24
N ASN A 228 -11.55 16.49 8.07
CA ASN A 228 -10.26 17.01 7.59
C ASN A 228 -9.13 15.95 7.55
N LYS A 229 -9.23 14.90 8.36
CA LYS A 229 -8.22 13.82 8.40
C LYS A 229 -8.60 12.58 7.60
N ILE A 230 -9.86 12.41 7.23
CA ILE A 230 -10.36 11.27 6.43
C ILE A 230 -10.99 11.78 5.13
N ASN A 231 -10.20 11.74 4.07
CA ASN A 231 -10.55 12.23 2.74
C ASN A 231 -10.99 11.07 1.85
N ILE A 232 -12.30 10.89 1.71
CA ILE A 232 -12.88 9.87 0.82
C ILE A 232 -13.35 10.57 -0.45
N HIS A 233 -12.95 10.06 -1.61
CA HIS A 233 -13.34 10.60 -2.90
C HIS A 233 -13.78 9.47 -3.84
N ALA A 234 -15.00 9.60 -4.35
CA ALA A 234 -15.63 8.61 -5.22
C ALA A 234 -15.16 8.77 -6.68
N ALA A 235 -13.89 8.45 -6.92
CA ALA A 235 -13.27 8.52 -8.23
C ALA A 235 -12.35 7.32 -8.45
N LYS A 236 -12.11 6.97 -9.71
CA LYS A 236 -11.17 5.89 -10.05
C LYS A 236 -9.77 6.24 -9.50
N CYS A 237 -8.93 5.23 -9.23
CA CYS A 237 -7.65 5.46 -8.57
C CYS A 237 -6.78 6.52 -9.27
N HIS A 238 -6.72 6.55 -10.60
CA HIS A 238 -5.94 7.55 -11.34
C HIS A 238 -6.51 8.98 -11.20
N GLU A 239 -7.85 9.15 -11.24
CA GLU A 239 -8.51 10.44 -11.00
C GLU A 239 -8.29 10.90 -9.55
N PHE A 240 -8.34 9.96 -8.60
CA PHE A 240 -8.07 10.21 -7.19
C PHE A 240 -6.65 10.73 -6.96
N PHE A 241 -5.64 10.13 -7.59
CA PHE A 241 -4.26 10.63 -7.50
C PHE A 241 -4.11 12.03 -8.10
N ALA A 242 -4.74 12.29 -9.24
CA ALA A 242 -4.74 13.61 -9.86
C ALA A 242 -5.38 14.66 -8.93
N TYR A 243 -6.50 14.32 -8.29
CA TYR A 243 -7.21 15.19 -7.36
C TYR A 243 -6.38 15.52 -6.09
N PHE A 244 -5.73 14.51 -5.50
CA PHE A 244 -4.97 14.67 -4.26
C PHE A 244 -3.47 14.87 -4.45
N LEU A 245 -2.98 15.16 -5.66
CA LEU A 245 -1.55 15.18 -5.99
C LEU A 245 -0.70 16.00 -5.00
N MET A 246 -1.15 17.20 -4.62
CA MET A 246 -0.47 18.04 -3.63
C MET A 246 -0.51 17.45 -2.21
N GLY A 247 -1.61 16.79 -1.86
CA GLY A 247 -1.82 16.13 -0.58
C GLY A 247 -1.10 14.80 -0.45
N LEU A 248 -0.61 14.19 -1.53
CA LEU A 248 0.05 12.87 -1.53
C LEU A 248 1.58 12.89 -1.71
N LYS A 249 2.22 14.07 -1.75
CA LYS A 249 3.68 14.17 -1.94
C LYS A 249 4.48 13.51 -0.81
N PHE A 250 5.55 12.79 -1.20
CA PHE A 250 6.48 12.01 -0.35
C PHE A 250 7.72 12.78 0.10
#